data_AF-A0A7C1VKR6-F1
#
_entry.id   AF-A0A7C1VKR6-F1
#
_cell.length_a   1.000
_cell.length_b   1.000
_cell.length_c   1.000
_cell.angle_alpha   90.00
_cell.angle_beta   90.00
_cell.angle_gamma   90.00
#
_symmetry.space_group_name_H-M   'P 1'
#
loop_
_entity.id
_entity.type
_entity.pdbx_description
1 polymer ?
#
loop_
_entity_poly.entity_id
_entity_poly.type
_entity_poly.pdbx_seq_one_letter_code
_entity_poly.pdbx_strand_id
1 'polypeptide(L)'
;MDFSKLLKSKKPEPEETPMDKRLGGGIGMVEYPKDGGILTYVRGHDRPFEGLLDKDIVNRICVTKKMIPVTIDWMYKSLDVNIKPIKEYCRVAREVHRVFTIMADQEGTGIDKTFLQMRDLICLFLEFDDAYRFRFQAAFSQLDPTKFKMTENDMYWAMPKPFDFPGKKEFAKKLKEEEKVKKEKEKENK
;
A
#
# COMPACT_ATOMS: atom_id res chain seq x y z
N MET A 1 6.47 -44.19 -2.77
CA MET A 1 5.45 -43.53 -3.59
C MET A 1 6.14 -42.47 -4.43
N ASP A 2 6.05 -42.58 -5.75
CA ASP A 2 6.79 -41.75 -6.71
C ASP A 2 5.95 -40.53 -7.12
N PHE A 3 6.27 -39.37 -6.54
CA PHE A 3 5.55 -38.10 -6.76
C PHE A 3 5.71 -37.53 -8.18
N SER A 4 6.66 -38.05 -8.97
CA SER A 4 6.91 -37.59 -10.35
C SER A 4 5.77 -37.94 -11.33
N LYS A 5 4.90 -38.91 -10.97
CA LYS A 5 3.76 -39.32 -11.79
C LYS A 5 2.48 -38.51 -11.53
N LEU A 6 2.39 -37.76 -10.42
CA LEU A 6 1.22 -36.96 -10.06
C LEU A 6 1.17 -35.57 -10.72
N LEU A 7 2.27 -35.11 -11.32
CA LEU A 7 2.35 -33.82 -12.02
C LEU A 7 2.19 -33.91 -13.55
N LYS A 8 1.84 -35.09 -14.08
CA LYS A 8 1.65 -35.31 -15.53
C LYS A 8 0.19 -35.27 -16.00
N SER A 9 -0.76 -34.83 -15.18
CA SER A 9 -2.10 -34.49 -15.69
C SER A 9 -2.00 -33.20 -16.49
N LYS A 10 -2.00 -33.34 -17.82
CA LYS A 10 -2.00 -32.26 -18.80
C LYS A 10 -3.13 -31.29 -18.46
N LYS A 11 -2.77 -30.06 -18.05
CA LYS A 11 -3.73 -28.96 -17.84
C LYS A 11 -4.45 -28.76 -19.19
N PRO A 12 -5.80 -28.74 -19.24
CA PRO A 12 -6.49 -28.45 -20.50
C PRO A 12 -6.04 -27.06 -20.98
N GLU A 13 -5.55 -27.00 -22.22
CA GLU A 13 -5.22 -25.73 -22.86
C GLU A 13 -6.52 -24.94 -23.02
N PRO A 14 -6.61 -23.72 -22.46
CA PRO A 14 -7.82 -22.93 -22.57
C PRO A 14 -8.01 -22.52 -24.04
N GLU A 15 -9.17 -22.84 -24.60
CA GLU A 15 -9.60 -22.32 -25.90
C GLU A 15 -9.55 -20.79 -25.88
N GLU A 16 -8.73 -20.22 -26.75
CA GLU A 16 -8.63 -18.78 -26.97
C GLU A 16 -9.96 -18.25 -27.52
N THR A 17 -10.79 -17.70 -26.64
CA THR A 17 -11.97 -16.94 -27.05
C THR A 17 -11.58 -15.50 -27.36
N PRO A 18 -12.02 -14.92 -28.49
CA PRO A 18 -11.65 -13.56 -28.87
C PRO A 18 -12.18 -12.56 -27.84
N MET A 19 -11.24 -11.83 -27.21
CA MET A 19 -11.51 -10.90 -26.12
C MET A 19 -12.33 -9.67 -26.57
N ASP A 20 -13.54 -9.56 -26.02
CA ASP A 20 -14.30 -8.31 -26.01
C ASP A 20 -13.71 -7.36 -24.95
N LYS A 21 -13.31 -6.16 -25.38
CA LYS A 21 -12.44 -5.19 -24.66
C LYS A 21 -13.18 -4.36 -23.61
N ARG A 22 -14.13 -4.93 -22.88
CA ARG A 22 -14.81 -4.24 -21.77
C ARG A 22 -14.57 -5.00 -20.49
N LEU A 23 -13.90 -4.31 -19.55
CA LEU A 23 -13.56 -4.73 -18.18
C LEU A 23 -14.80 -5.21 -17.40
N GLY A 24 -15.25 -6.41 -17.71
CA GLY A 24 -16.40 -7.09 -17.11
C GLY A 24 -16.16 -8.59 -17.06
N GLY A 25 -14.92 -9.00 -16.79
CA GLY A 25 -14.60 -10.39 -16.51
C GLY A 25 -15.40 -10.82 -15.29
N GLY A 26 -16.51 -11.53 -15.51
CA GLY A 26 -17.25 -12.17 -14.42
C GLY A 26 -16.34 -13.13 -13.65
N ILE A 27 -16.71 -13.41 -12.40
CA ILE A 27 -16.06 -14.44 -11.60
C ILE A 27 -16.17 -15.76 -12.38
N GLY A 28 -15.03 -16.32 -12.76
CA GLY A 28 -14.94 -17.55 -13.54
C GLY A 28 -15.07 -18.78 -12.66
N MET A 29 -14.27 -18.86 -11.59
CA MET A 29 -14.23 -20.01 -10.69
C MET A 29 -13.82 -19.57 -9.28
N VAL A 30 -14.37 -20.22 -8.26
CA VAL A 30 -13.95 -20.04 -6.86
C VAL A 30 -13.49 -21.40 -6.34
N GLU A 31 -12.24 -21.50 -5.90
CA GLU A 31 -11.68 -22.70 -5.27
C GLU A 31 -11.48 -22.48 -3.77
N TYR A 32 -11.70 -23.53 -3.00
CA TYR A 32 -11.50 -23.58 -1.54
C TYR A 32 -10.41 -24.61 -1.23
N PRO A 33 -9.12 -24.20 -1.18
CA PRO A 33 -8.02 -25.12 -0.89
C PRO A 33 -8.17 -25.77 0.49
N LYS A 34 -7.73 -27.03 0.62
CA LYS A 34 -7.74 -27.74 1.92
C LYS A 34 -6.86 -27.08 2.98
N ASP A 35 -5.84 -26.36 2.53
CA ASP A 35 -4.89 -25.64 3.38
C ASP A 35 -5.44 -24.27 3.84
N GLY A 36 -6.65 -23.88 3.40
CA GLY A 36 -7.34 -22.64 3.75
C GLY A 36 -7.36 -21.59 2.63
N GLY A 37 -8.16 -20.53 2.84
CA GLY A 37 -8.32 -19.42 1.89
C GLY A 37 -9.43 -19.60 0.85
N ILE A 38 -9.60 -18.60 -0.02
CA ILE A 38 -10.53 -18.60 -1.15
C ILE A 38 -9.76 -18.11 -2.37
N LEU A 39 -9.63 -18.92 -3.42
CA LEU A 39 -9.02 -18.51 -4.68
C LEU A 39 -10.11 -18.15 -5.67
N THR A 40 -10.13 -16.91 -6.13
CA THR A 40 -11.11 -16.43 -7.12
C THR A 40 -10.43 -16.21 -8.46
N TYR A 41 -10.80 -16.99 -9.46
CA TYR A 41 -10.34 -16.84 -10.84
C TYR A 41 -11.29 -15.90 -11.58
N VAL A 42 -10.80 -14.73 -11.97
CA VAL A 42 -11.56 -13.77 -12.79
C VAL A 42 -11.25 -14.04 -14.26
N ARG A 43 -12.28 -14.10 -15.12
CA ARG A 43 -12.08 -14.35 -16.55
C ARG A 43 -11.17 -13.27 -17.16
N GLY A 44 -10.14 -13.70 -17.89
CA GLY A 44 -9.15 -12.81 -18.52
C GLY A 44 -7.92 -12.47 -17.66
N HIS A 45 -7.80 -13.06 -16.46
CA HIS A 45 -6.61 -12.94 -15.63
C HIS A 45 -5.94 -14.32 -15.42
N ASP A 46 -4.63 -14.38 -15.64
CA ASP A 46 -3.85 -15.62 -15.55
C ASP A 46 -3.62 -16.11 -14.11
N ARG A 47 -3.80 -15.23 -13.12
CA ARG A 47 -3.55 -15.51 -11.71
C ARG A 47 -4.85 -15.40 -10.90
N PRO A 48 -5.11 -16.31 -9.95
CA PRO A 48 -6.23 -16.18 -9.03
C PRO A 48 -6.03 -14.98 -8.11
N PHE A 49 -7.13 -14.32 -7.78
CA PHE A 49 -7.19 -13.34 -6.72
C PHE A 49 -7.40 -14.08 -5.40
N GLU A 50 -6.59 -13.79 -4.39
CA GLU A 50 -6.90 -14.20 -3.02
C GLU A 50 -8.16 -13.46 -2.55
N GLY A 51 -9.24 -14.21 -2.34
CA GLY A 51 -10.44 -13.77 -1.67
C GLY A 51 -11.37 -12.89 -2.50
N LEU A 52 -12.49 -13.46 -2.95
CA LEU A 52 -13.75 -12.77 -2.75
C LEU A 52 -14.31 -13.28 -1.43
N LEU A 53 -14.19 -12.42 -0.41
CA LEU A 53 -14.79 -12.64 0.89
C LEU A 53 -16.28 -12.97 0.71
N ASP A 54 -16.77 -13.92 1.51
CA ASP A 54 -18.21 -14.17 1.66
C ASP A 54 -18.94 -12.83 1.74
N LYS A 55 -20.04 -12.69 0.97
CA LYS A 55 -20.81 -11.44 0.89
C LYS A 55 -21.16 -10.90 2.28
N ASP A 56 -21.42 -11.77 3.25
CA ASP A 56 -21.74 -11.38 4.61
C ASP A 56 -20.50 -10.81 5.34
N ILE A 57 -19.32 -11.38 5.11
CA ILE A 57 -18.06 -10.85 5.67
C ILE A 57 -17.70 -9.51 5.00
N VAL A 58 -17.83 -9.41 3.67
CA VAL A 58 -17.65 -8.13 2.94
C VAL A 58 -18.59 -7.08 3.50
N ASN A 59 -19.86 -7.41 3.66
CA ASN A 59 -20.87 -6.48 4.16
C ASN A 59 -20.55 -6.03 5.59
N ARG A 60 -20.11 -6.93 6.47
CA ARG A 60 -19.67 -6.56 7.83
C ARG A 60 -18.46 -5.63 7.79
N ILE A 61 -17.43 -5.96 7.01
CA ILE A 61 -16.24 -5.11 6.86
C ILE A 61 -16.61 -3.75 6.25
N CYS A 62 -17.52 -3.71 5.28
CA CYS A 62 -18.01 -2.48 4.67
C CYS A 62 -18.72 -1.59 5.69
N VAL A 63 -19.57 -2.16 6.55
CA VAL A 63 -20.23 -1.42 7.63
C VAL A 63 -19.18 -0.88 8.61
N THR A 64 -18.24 -1.71 9.05
CA THR A 64 -17.15 -1.27 9.94
C THR A 64 -16.31 -0.16 9.31
N LYS A 65 -15.94 -0.29 8.03
CA LYS A 65 -15.17 0.72 7.29
C LYS A 65 -15.91 2.06 7.20
N LYS A 66 -17.25 2.04 7.04
CA LYS A 66 -18.07 3.27 7.03
C LYS A 66 -18.10 3.98 8.39
N MET A 67 -17.87 3.26 9.49
CA MET A 67 -17.83 3.85 10.83
C MET A 67 -16.49 4.57 11.11
N ILE A 68 -15.39 4.14 10.49
CA ILE A 68 -14.06 4.72 10.70
C ILE A 68 -14.02 6.25 10.57
N PRO A 69 -14.48 6.87 9.46
CA PRO A 69 -14.44 8.32 9.32
C PRO A 69 -15.29 9.04 10.38
N VAL A 70 -16.43 8.45 10.77
CA VAL A 70 -17.31 9.00 11.81
C VAL A 70 -16.62 8.98 13.18
N THR A 71 -15.97 7.86 13.52
CA THR A 71 -15.22 7.72 14.77
C THR A 71 -14.02 8.66 14.80
N ILE A 72 -13.26 8.76 13.72
CA ILE A 72 -12.11 9.68 13.59
C ILE A 72 -12.57 11.13 13.74
N ASP A 73 -13.63 11.55 13.04
CA ASP A 73 -14.13 12.92 13.12
C ASP A 73 -14.67 13.25 14.52
N TRP A 74 -15.35 12.30 15.18
CA TRP A 74 -15.79 12.45 16.57
C TRP A 74 -14.60 12.58 17.54
N MET A 75 -13.60 11.71 17.44
CA MET A 75 -12.38 11.80 18.24
C MET A 75 -11.66 13.13 18.01
N TYR A 76 -11.47 13.52 16.75
CA TYR A 76 -10.82 14.77 16.38
C TYR A 76 -11.54 15.98 16.99
N LYS A 77 -12.87 16.06 16.86
CA LYS A 77 -13.68 17.13 17.48
C LYS A 77 -13.60 17.14 19.01
N SER A 78 -13.53 15.98 19.64
CA SER A 78 -13.38 15.90 21.10
C SER A 78 -12.02 16.41 21.59
N LEU A 79 -11.00 16.38 20.72
CA LEU A 79 -9.61 16.73 21.02
C LEU A 79 -9.22 18.14 20.57
N ASP A 80 -10.05 18.79 19.75
CA ASP A 80 -9.82 20.11 19.13
C ASP A 80 -9.54 21.23 20.16
N VAL A 81 -9.90 21.01 21.44
CA VAL A 81 -9.66 21.97 22.53
C VAL A 81 -8.16 22.12 22.90
N ASN A 82 -7.29 21.18 22.50
CA ASN A 82 -5.89 21.14 22.97
C ASN A 82 -4.83 20.83 21.88
N ILE A 83 -5.13 20.99 20.60
CA ILE A 83 -4.14 20.75 19.53
C ILE A 83 -3.11 21.89 19.53
N LYS A 84 -1.88 21.60 19.95
CA LYS A 84 -0.78 22.58 19.93
C LYS A 84 -0.28 22.79 18.49
N PRO A 85 0.45 23.88 18.21
CA PRO A 85 1.19 24.01 16.96
C PRO A 85 2.16 22.83 16.76
N ILE A 86 2.21 22.24 15.56
CA ILE A 86 3.06 21.05 15.28
C ILE A 86 4.54 21.24 15.64
N LYS A 87 5.05 22.48 15.60
CA LYS A 87 6.43 22.80 15.97
C LYS A 87 6.75 22.47 17.43
N GLU A 88 5.75 22.52 18.31
CA GLU A 88 5.87 22.24 19.74
C GLU A 88 5.84 20.76 20.09
N TYR A 89 5.42 19.90 19.15
CA TYR A 89 5.36 18.45 19.36
C TYR A 89 6.76 17.86 19.49
N CYS A 90 6.86 16.68 20.10
CA CYS A 90 8.07 15.89 20.14
C CYS A 90 8.58 15.57 18.73
N ARG A 91 9.90 15.33 18.63
CA ARG A 91 10.57 15.11 17.34
C ARG A 91 9.94 13.98 16.53
N VAL A 92 9.51 12.90 17.19
CA VAL A 92 8.90 11.73 16.52
C VAL A 92 7.58 12.11 15.85
N ALA A 93 6.68 12.75 16.59
CA ALA A 93 5.39 13.18 16.04
C ALA A 93 5.57 14.19 14.89
N ARG A 94 6.55 15.10 14.97
CA ARG A 94 6.87 16.01 13.87
C ARG A 94 7.31 15.29 12.60
N GLU A 95 8.15 14.26 12.72
CA GLU A 95 8.58 13.47 11.55
C GLU A 95 7.42 12.67 10.96
N VAL A 96 6.58 12.07 11.80
CA VAL A 96 5.36 11.38 11.34
C VAL A 96 4.46 12.35 10.60
N HIS A 97 4.17 13.52 11.18
CA HIS A 97 3.38 14.54 10.51
C HIS A 97 3.99 14.93 9.16
N ARG A 98 5.31 15.18 9.09
CA ARG A 98 6.01 15.53 7.85
C ARG A 98 5.86 14.45 6.78
N VAL A 99 6.03 13.18 7.13
CA VAL A 99 5.90 12.05 6.19
C VAL A 99 4.46 11.95 5.67
N PHE A 100 3.46 12.01 6.54
CA PHE A 100 2.06 11.97 6.14
C PHE A 100 1.67 13.18 5.29
N THR A 101 2.20 14.37 5.54
CA THR A 101 1.99 15.54 4.68
C THR A 101 2.60 15.32 3.29
N ILE A 102 3.80 14.74 3.19
CA ILE A 102 4.39 14.40 1.88
C ILE A 102 3.53 13.38 1.14
N MET A 103 3.02 12.35 1.83
CA MET A 103 2.11 11.37 1.24
C MET A 103 0.79 12.01 0.78
N ALA A 104 0.25 12.90 1.58
CA ALA A 104 -0.93 13.67 1.25
C ALA A 104 -0.66 14.50 -0.02
N ASP A 105 0.36 15.36 -0.02
CA ASP A 105 0.76 16.18 -1.17
C ASP A 105 1.00 15.32 -2.44
N GLN A 106 1.44 14.07 -2.27
CA GLN A 106 1.63 13.12 -3.37
C GLN A 106 0.32 12.66 -4.02
N GLU A 107 -0.76 12.55 -3.25
CA GLU A 107 -2.06 12.09 -3.72
C GLU A 107 -2.88 13.21 -4.41
N GLY A 108 -2.53 14.48 -4.17
CA GLY A 108 -3.10 15.66 -4.84
C GLY A 108 -4.39 16.16 -4.19
N THR A 109 -5.24 16.87 -4.93
CA THR A 109 -6.46 17.54 -4.40
C THR A 109 -7.55 16.58 -3.88
N GLY A 110 -7.33 15.27 -3.95
CA GLY A 110 -8.28 14.23 -3.55
C GLY A 110 -8.03 13.60 -2.19
N ILE A 111 -7.08 14.09 -1.40
CA ILE A 111 -6.79 13.50 -0.07
C ILE A 111 -8.04 13.65 0.80
N ASP A 112 -8.51 12.52 1.32
CA ASP A 112 -9.65 12.49 2.22
C ASP A 112 -9.32 13.30 3.49
N LYS A 113 -10.23 14.21 3.88
CA LYS A 113 -10.17 14.93 5.17
C LYS A 113 -9.90 13.95 6.33
N THR A 114 -10.47 12.76 6.25
CA THR A 114 -10.28 11.67 7.22
C THR A 114 -8.81 11.29 7.37
N PHE A 115 -8.03 11.30 6.29
CA PHE A 115 -6.61 10.97 6.32
C PHE A 115 -5.80 12.02 7.09
N LEU A 116 -6.08 13.30 6.86
CA LEU A 116 -5.43 14.40 7.59
C LEU A 116 -5.78 14.38 9.08
N GLN A 117 -7.06 14.13 9.41
CA GLN A 117 -7.50 13.95 10.80
C GLN A 117 -6.81 12.75 11.46
N MET A 118 -6.69 11.63 10.74
CA MET A 118 -5.99 10.44 11.22
C MET A 118 -4.51 10.73 11.49
N ARG A 119 -3.81 11.44 10.60
CA ARG A 119 -2.43 11.91 10.83
C ARG A 119 -2.32 12.67 12.14
N ASP A 120 -3.21 13.64 12.34
CA ASP A 120 -3.16 14.52 13.51
C ASP A 120 -3.46 13.75 14.81
N LEU A 121 -4.40 12.80 14.77
CA LEU A 121 -4.67 11.88 15.88
C LEU A 121 -3.45 11.01 16.22
N ILE A 122 -2.76 10.45 15.22
CA ILE A 122 -1.53 9.67 15.44
C ILE A 122 -0.46 10.54 16.11
N CYS A 123 -0.27 11.77 15.63
CA CYS A 123 0.68 12.71 16.21
C CYS A 123 0.31 13.04 17.67
N LEU A 124 -0.98 13.19 17.96
CA LEU A 124 -1.48 13.42 19.30
C LEU A 124 -1.19 12.22 20.22
N PHE A 125 -1.48 11.00 19.78
CA PHE A 125 -1.18 9.80 20.56
C PHE A 125 0.31 9.67 20.88
N LEU A 126 1.18 9.93 19.91
CA LEU A 126 2.62 9.89 20.11
C LEU A 126 3.14 11.02 21.02
N GLU A 127 2.43 12.14 21.09
CA GLU A 127 2.79 13.26 21.95
C GLU A 127 2.39 13.04 23.40
N PHE A 128 1.17 12.55 23.64
CA PHE A 128 0.60 12.44 24.99
C PHE A 128 0.85 11.09 25.66
N ASP A 129 1.15 10.03 24.91
CA ASP A 129 1.45 8.71 25.46
C ASP A 129 2.91 8.33 25.22
N ASP A 130 3.72 8.49 26.27
CA ASP A 130 5.14 8.14 26.28
C ASP A 130 5.36 6.65 25.99
N ALA A 131 4.49 5.75 26.46
CA ALA A 131 4.65 4.32 26.25
C ALA A 131 4.48 3.96 24.77
N TYR A 132 3.48 4.53 24.08
CA TYR A 132 3.35 4.37 22.62
C TYR A 132 4.51 5.03 21.88
N ARG A 133 4.98 6.20 22.31
CA ARG A 133 6.13 6.86 21.70
C ARG A 133 7.38 5.99 21.75
N PHE A 134 7.71 5.40 22.90
CA PHE A 134 8.88 4.54 23.04
C PHE A 134 8.74 3.24 22.24
N ARG A 135 7.55 2.63 22.22
CA ARG A 135 7.28 1.45 21.38
C ARG A 135 7.43 1.76 19.89
N PHE A 136 6.93 2.92 19.46
CA PHE A 136 7.07 3.38 18.09
C PHE A 136 8.54 3.58 17.72
N GLN A 137 9.32 4.27 18.56
CA GLN A 137 10.76 4.44 18.35
C GLN A 137 11.51 3.10 18.30
N ALA A 138 11.19 2.17 19.21
CA ALA A 138 11.80 0.85 19.24
C ALA A 138 11.47 0.05 17.97
N ALA A 139 10.21 0.03 17.54
CA ALA A 139 9.80 -0.62 16.30
C ALA A 139 10.52 -0.03 15.08
N PHE A 140 10.57 1.30 14.96
CA PHE A 140 11.24 1.97 13.85
C PHE A 140 12.76 1.77 13.84
N SER A 141 13.40 1.65 15.00
CA SER A 141 14.84 1.34 15.08
C SER A 141 15.18 -0.07 14.57
N GLN A 142 14.20 -0.97 14.58
CA GLN A 142 14.35 -2.34 14.10
C GLN A 142 13.98 -2.49 12.62
N LEU A 143 13.40 -1.46 11.99
CA LEU A 143 13.11 -1.46 10.57
C LEU A 143 14.42 -1.34 9.79
N ASP A 144 14.71 -2.35 8.98
CA ASP A 144 15.82 -2.35 8.03
C ASP A 144 15.27 -2.04 6.63
N PRO A 145 15.45 -0.82 6.10
CA PRO A 145 14.94 -0.44 4.78
C PRO A 145 15.43 -1.35 3.66
N THR A 146 16.59 -2.00 3.82
CA THR A 146 17.19 -2.87 2.81
C THR A 146 16.46 -4.20 2.67
N LYS A 147 15.74 -4.63 3.72
CA LYS A 147 14.93 -5.84 3.72
C LYS A 147 13.55 -5.64 3.13
N PHE A 148 13.10 -4.39 2.96
CA PHE A 148 11.87 -4.07 2.25
C PHE A 148 12.09 -4.25 0.74
N LYS A 149 12.11 -5.51 0.30
CA LYS A 149 12.03 -5.86 -1.11
C LYS A 149 10.55 -6.00 -1.47
N MET A 150 10.03 -5.00 -2.17
CA MET A 150 8.70 -5.12 -2.78
C MET A 150 8.75 -6.28 -3.78
N THR A 151 7.84 -7.23 -3.63
CA THR A 151 7.65 -8.28 -4.63
C THR A 151 7.06 -7.68 -5.92
N GLU A 152 7.10 -8.40 -7.04
CA GLU A 152 6.43 -7.95 -8.27
C GLU A 152 4.94 -7.67 -8.06
N ASN A 153 4.28 -8.46 -7.19
CA ASN A 153 2.89 -8.23 -6.80
C ASN A 153 2.73 -6.94 -5.99
N ASP A 154 3.62 -6.67 -5.02
CA ASP A 154 3.58 -5.43 -4.25
C ASP A 154 3.83 -4.23 -5.16
N MET A 155 4.81 -4.32 -6.07
CA MET A 155 5.08 -3.28 -7.06
C MET A 155 3.88 -3.04 -7.97
N TYR A 156 3.12 -4.08 -8.34
CA TYR A 156 1.90 -3.94 -9.13
C TYR A 156 0.84 -3.11 -8.40
N TRP A 157 0.61 -3.37 -7.11
CA TRP A 157 -0.38 -2.64 -6.31
C TRP A 157 0.12 -1.28 -5.80
N ALA A 158 1.43 -1.16 -5.59
CA ALA A 158 2.12 0.06 -5.23
C ALA A 158 2.56 0.87 -6.45
N MET A 159 2.17 0.47 -7.67
CA MET A 159 2.52 1.20 -8.88
C MET A 159 2.03 2.64 -8.70
N PRO A 160 2.94 3.61 -8.63
CA PRO A 160 2.52 4.99 -8.49
C PRO A 160 1.68 5.32 -9.71
N LYS A 161 0.45 5.80 -9.49
CA LYS A 161 -0.19 6.65 -10.49
C LYS A 161 0.84 7.70 -10.88
N PRO A 162 1.02 8.03 -12.18
CA PRO A 162 2.11 8.89 -12.62
C PRO A 162 2.07 10.23 -11.88
N PHE A 163 2.88 10.33 -10.83
CA PHE A 163 2.85 11.42 -9.87
C PHE A 163 3.62 12.59 -10.45
N ASP A 164 2.99 13.76 -10.57
CA ASP A 164 3.61 14.97 -11.11
C ASP A 164 4.01 15.91 -9.97
N PHE A 165 5.16 15.64 -9.33
CA PHE A 165 5.67 16.55 -8.29
C PHE A 165 6.30 17.82 -8.87
N PRO A 166 6.25 18.94 -8.13
CA PRO A 166 7.07 20.11 -8.42
C PRO A 166 8.54 19.71 -8.53
N GLY A 167 9.15 19.94 -9.69
CA GLY A 167 10.55 19.56 -9.94
C GLY A 167 10.75 18.13 -10.47
N LYS A 168 9.69 17.38 -10.82
CA LYS A 168 9.82 16.05 -11.45
C LYS A 168 10.76 16.02 -12.65
N LYS A 169 10.70 17.06 -13.49
CA LYS A 169 11.58 17.22 -14.64
C LYS A 169 13.05 17.38 -14.22
N GLU A 170 13.31 18.15 -13.16
CA GLU A 170 14.65 18.35 -12.62
C GLU A 170 15.20 17.08 -11.98
N PHE A 171 14.38 16.36 -11.20
CA PHE A 171 14.75 15.10 -10.60
C PHE A 171 15.05 14.02 -11.66
N ALA A 172 14.19 13.91 -12.67
CA ALA A 172 14.43 13.00 -13.80
C ALA A 172 15.70 13.36 -14.59
N LYS A 173 16.05 14.64 -14.68
CA LYS A 173 17.31 15.09 -15.28
C LYS A 173 18.51 14.67 -14.42
N LYS A 174 18.46 14.89 -13.11
CA LYS A 174 19.52 14.47 -12.16
C LYS A 174 19.76 12.97 -12.19
N LEU A 175 18.71 12.15 -12.17
CA LEU A 175 18.84 10.69 -12.29
C LEU A 175 19.55 10.27 -13.58
N LYS A 176 19.19 10.88 -14.72
CA LYS A 176 19.85 10.62 -16.00
C LYS A 176 21.31 11.06 -16.00
N GLU A 177 21.66 12.14 -15.32
CA GLU A 177 23.04 12.60 -15.15
C GLU A 177 23.85 11.63 -14.27
N GLU A 178 23.29 11.17 -13.15
CA GLU A 178 23.92 10.19 -12.27
C GLU A 178 24.14 8.83 -12.95
N GLU A 179 23.17 8.36 -13.75
CA GLU A 179 23.31 7.14 -14.54
C GLU A 179 24.41 7.25 -15.60
N LYS A 180 24.57 8.42 -16.22
CA LYS A 180 25.68 8.67 -17.17
C LYS A 180 27.03 8.61 -16.46
N VAL A 181 27.16 9.28 -15.32
CA VAL A 181 28.40 9.28 -14.52
C VAL A 181 28.76 7.87 -14.04
N LYS A 182 27.79 7.06 -13.62
CA LYS A 182 28.02 5.64 -13.25
C LYS A 182 28.54 4.83 -14.44
N LYS A 183 27.92 4.98 -15.61
CA LYS A 183 28.33 4.28 -16.84
C LYS A 183 29.72 4.69 -17.32
N GLU A 184 30.13 5.94 -17.14
CA GLU A 184 31.48 6.42 -17.47
C GLU A 184 32.53 5.79 -16.54
N LYS A 185 32.28 5.79 -15.23
CA LYS A 185 33.17 5.16 -14.24
C LYS A 185 33.32 3.64 -14.45
N GLU A 186 32.26 2.96 -14.88
CA GLU A 186 32.33 1.52 -15.23
C GLU A 186 33.15 1.24 -16.49
N LYS A 187 33.27 2.21 -17.41
CA LYS A 187 34.12 2.08 -18.60
C LYS A 187 35.59 2.36 -18.29
N GLU A 188 35.90 3.28 -17.38
CA GLU A 188 37.28 3.58 -16.97
C GLU A 188 37.93 2.43 -16.18
N ASN A 189 37.12 1.63 -15.48
CA ASN A 189 37.59 0.46 -14.72
C ASN A 189 37.68 -0.84 -15.54
N LYS A 190 37.43 -0.81 -16.85
CA LYS A 190 37.54 -1.97 -17.76
C LYS A 190 38.72 -1.81 -18.70
#